data_AF-A0A550GGY2-F1
#
_entry.id   AF-A0A550GGY2-F1
#
_cell.length_a   1.000
_cell.length_b   1.000
_cell.length_c   1.000
_cell.angle_alpha   90.00
_cell.angle_beta   90.00
_cell.angle_gamma   90.00
#
_symmetry.space_group_name_H-M   'P 1'
#
loop_
_entity.id
_entity.type
_entity.pdbx_description
1 polymer ?
#
loop_
_entity_poly.entity_id
_entity_poly.type
_entity_poly.pdbx_seq_one_letter_code
_entity_poly.pdbx_strand_id
1 'polypeptide(L)'
;MELNWNGEALIATLLFRLLFGGYVIGMDQYFFNDVESAWTVLLIYGLIGIFATLFLFGKRIGLICVMGLEAVFITLQSIFIIVSLGQIADAGLHDPLSNWWATLLMYAFSVLTLTFSIRIYRES
;
A
#
# COMPACT_ATOMS: atom_id res chain seq x y z
N MET A 1 17.20 -16.32 -6.30
CA MET A 1 17.51 -16.00 -4.89
C MET A 1 16.67 -16.93 -4.06
N GLU A 2 17.28 -17.73 -3.17
CA GLU A 2 16.49 -18.57 -2.26
C GLU A 2 15.76 -17.63 -1.30
N LEU A 3 14.44 -17.67 -1.32
CA LEU A 3 13.61 -16.81 -0.51
C LEU A 3 13.55 -17.40 0.90
N ASN A 4 14.04 -16.65 1.88
CA ASN A 4 13.83 -17.01 3.27
C ASN A 4 12.35 -16.77 3.65
N TRP A 5 11.91 -17.31 4.78
CA TRP A 5 10.53 -17.19 5.24
C TRP A 5 10.04 -15.72 5.33
N ASN A 6 10.92 -14.79 5.70
CA ASN A 6 10.59 -13.36 5.71
C ASN A 6 10.30 -12.81 4.31
N GLY A 7 11.07 -13.22 3.32
CA GLY A 7 10.86 -12.85 1.92
C GLY A 7 9.60 -13.45 1.32
N GLU A 8 9.28 -14.70 1.65
CA GLU A 8 7.99 -15.31 1.25
C GLU A 8 6.81 -14.55 1.84
N ALA A 9 6.90 -14.19 3.14
CA ALA A 9 5.89 -13.39 3.82
C ALA A 9 5.75 -11.99 3.19
N LEU A 10 6.85 -11.34 2.81
CA LEU A 10 6.82 -10.06 2.10
C LEU A 10 6.08 -10.19 0.77
N ILE A 11 6.41 -11.19 -0.05
CA ILE A 11 5.77 -11.39 -1.35
C ILE A 11 4.28 -11.70 -1.19
N ALA A 12 3.92 -12.59 -0.25
CA ALA A 12 2.53 -12.90 0.02
C ALA A 12 1.74 -11.63 0.41
N THR A 13 2.34 -10.77 1.25
CA THR A 13 1.75 -9.49 1.65
C THR A 13 1.57 -8.55 0.46
N LEU A 14 2.59 -8.43 -0.40
CA LEU A 14 2.54 -7.59 -1.61
C LEU A 14 1.51 -8.09 -2.63
N LEU A 15 1.44 -9.41 -2.84
CA LEU A 15 0.46 -10.02 -3.75
C LEU A 15 -0.97 -9.86 -3.25
N PHE A 16 -1.20 -10.09 -1.96
CA PHE A 16 -2.50 -9.84 -1.34
C PHE A 16 -2.90 -8.38 -1.53
N ARG A 17 -1.97 -7.46 -1.26
CA ARG A 17 -2.19 -6.02 -1.45
C ARG A 17 -2.51 -5.66 -2.91
N LEU A 18 -1.83 -6.25 -3.89
CA LEU A 18 -2.09 -6.02 -5.31
C LEU A 18 -3.48 -6.53 -5.74
N LEU A 19 -3.88 -7.72 -5.29
CA LEU A 19 -5.17 -8.33 -5.64
C LEU A 19 -6.35 -7.58 -5.01
N PHE A 20 -6.29 -7.34 -3.71
CA PHE A 20 -7.36 -6.64 -2.99
C PHE A 20 -7.39 -5.15 -3.32
N GLY A 21 -6.22 -4.55 -3.52
CA GLY A 21 -6.09 -3.18 -4.00
C GLY A 21 -6.75 -2.97 -5.36
N GLY A 22 -6.42 -3.83 -6.33
CA GLY A 22 -7.04 -3.80 -7.65
C GLY A 22 -8.56 -3.99 -7.61
N TYR A 23 -9.05 -4.87 -6.75
CA TYR A 23 -10.49 -5.07 -6.54
C TYR A 23 -11.19 -3.79 -6.04
N VAL A 24 -10.63 -3.13 -5.03
CA VAL A 24 -11.20 -1.89 -4.47
C VAL A 24 -11.28 -0.79 -5.54
N ILE A 25 -10.25 -0.64 -6.38
CA ILE A 25 -10.25 0.33 -7.49
C ILE A 25 -11.34 0.03 -8.49
N GLY A 26 -11.46 -1.23 -8.91
CA GLY A 26 -12.46 -1.64 -9.90
C GLY A 26 -13.87 -1.37 -9.41
N MET A 27 -14.11 -1.58 -8.11
CA MET A 27 -15.39 -1.28 -7.49
C MET A 27 -15.64 0.23 -7.36
N ASP A 28 -14.63 1.01 -6.95
CA ASP A 28 -14.74 2.46 -6.80
C ASP A 28 -15.04 3.15 -8.15
N GLN A 29 -14.30 2.76 -9.21
CA GLN A 29 -14.54 3.25 -10.55
C GLN A 29 -15.91 2.83 -11.10
N TYR A 30 -16.37 1.61 -10.79
CA TYR A 30 -17.70 1.12 -11.18
C TYR A 30 -18.84 1.93 -10.55
N PHE A 31 -18.70 2.33 -9.28
CA PHE A 31 -19.77 3.03 -8.55
C PHE A 31 -19.73 4.55 -8.71
N PHE A 32 -18.55 5.17 -8.75
CA PHE A 32 -18.41 6.63 -8.65
C PHE A 32 -17.88 7.29 -9.93
N ASN A 33 -17.44 6.49 -10.92
CA ASN A 33 -16.89 6.97 -12.19
C ASN A 33 -15.77 8.03 -12.02
N ASP A 34 -14.99 7.90 -10.94
CA ASP A 34 -13.89 8.78 -10.60
C ASP A 34 -12.59 8.28 -11.25
N VAL A 35 -12.32 8.82 -12.44
CA VAL A 35 -11.17 8.43 -13.26
C VAL A 35 -9.85 8.91 -12.64
N GLU A 36 -9.85 10.04 -11.92
CA GLU A 36 -8.64 10.59 -11.31
C GLU A 36 -8.17 9.74 -10.13
N SER A 37 -9.11 9.32 -9.27
CA SER A 37 -8.85 8.33 -8.22
C SER A 37 -8.32 7.03 -8.83
N ALA A 38 -8.98 6.50 -9.85
CA ALA A 38 -8.58 5.25 -10.50
C ALA A 38 -7.14 5.29 -11.06
N TRP A 39 -6.74 6.38 -11.72
CA TRP A 39 -5.37 6.55 -12.23
C TRP A 39 -4.34 6.62 -11.11
N THR A 40 -4.63 7.36 -10.05
CA THR A 40 -3.75 7.51 -8.88
C THR A 40 -3.49 6.15 -8.25
N VAL A 41 -4.55 5.36 -8.12
CA VAL A 41 -4.46 4.07 -7.47
C VAL A 41 -3.78 3.05 -8.41
N LEU A 42 -4.06 3.08 -9.71
CA LEU A 42 -3.36 2.26 -10.72
C LEU A 42 -1.85 2.55 -10.74
N LEU A 43 -1.44 3.81 -10.66
CA LEU A 43 -0.03 4.19 -10.56
C LEU A 43 0.61 3.57 -9.31
N ILE A 44 -0.05 3.69 -8.15
CA ILE A 44 0.43 3.15 -6.87
C ILE A 44 0.62 1.63 -6.95
N TYR A 45 -0.39 0.88 -7.37
CA TYR A 45 -0.29 -0.58 -7.42
C TYR A 45 0.61 -1.05 -8.57
N GLY A 46 0.69 -0.30 -9.67
CA GLY A 46 1.67 -0.52 -10.72
C GLY A 46 3.11 -0.41 -10.19
N LEU A 47 3.42 0.63 -9.42
CA LEU A 47 4.73 0.79 -8.78
C LEU A 47 5.04 -0.35 -7.80
N ILE A 48 4.07 -0.75 -6.97
CA ILE A 48 4.22 -1.91 -6.08
C ILE A 48 4.58 -3.17 -6.89
N GLY A 49 3.84 -3.44 -7.96
CA GLY A 49 4.09 -4.60 -8.83
C GLY A 49 5.48 -4.57 -9.48
N ILE A 50 5.91 -3.40 -9.98
CA ILE A 50 7.24 -3.22 -10.57
C ILE A 50 8.33 -3.46 -9.52
N PHE A 51 8.22 -2.85 -8.33
CA PHE A 51 9.23 -2.98 -7.28
C PHE A 51 9.30 -4.39 -6.70
N ALA A 52 8.14 -5.05 -6.51
CA ALA A 52 8.06 -6.44 -6.12
C ALA A 52 8.75 -7.34 -7.16
N THR A 53 8.50 -7.11 -8.45
CA THR A 53 9.13 -7.85 -9.54
C THR A 53 10.65 -7.65 -9.56
N LEU A 54 11.12 -6.41 -9.40
CA LEU A 54 12.57 -6.12 -9.30
C LEU A 54 13.22 -6.88 -8.12
N PHE A 55 12.53 -6.95 -6.98
CA PHE A 55 12.99 -7.74 -5.84
C PHE A 55 13.04 -9.24 -6.15
N LEU A 56 12.02 -9.81 -6.81
CA LEU A 56 11.99 -11.22 -7.21
C LEU A 56 13.14 -11.58 -8.17
N PHE A 57 13.55 -10.66 -9.03
CA PHE A 57 14.73 -10.81 -9.89
C PHE A 57 16.07 -10.62 -9.15
N GLY A 58 16.05 -10.51 -7.82
CA GLY A 58 17.25 -10.38 -6.98
C GLY A 58 17.86 -8.98 -6.97
N LYS A 59 17.18 -7.96 -7.53
CA LYS A 59 17.68 -6.59 -7.48
C LYS A 59 17.28 -5.94 -6.16
N ARG A 60 18.27 -5.69 -5.29
CA ARG A 60 18.07 -5.00 -3.99
C ARG A 60 17.40 -3.63 -4.11
N ILE A 61 17.53 -2.97 -5.27
CA ILE A 61 16.86 -1.69 -5.51
C ILE A 61 15.33 -1.82 -5.42
N GLY A 62 14.76 -2.99 -5.78
CA GLY A 62 13.32 -3.25 -5.62
C GLY A 62 12.88 -3.14 -4.16
N LEU A 63 13.63 -3.73 -3.23
CA LEU A 63 13.40 -3.64 -1.79
C LEU A 63 13.48 -2.20 -1.27
N ILE A 64 14.48 -1.44 -1.72
CA ILE A 64 14.64 -0.02 -1.33
C ILE A 64 13.44 0.79 -1.82
N CYS A 65 13.00 0.57 -3.05
CA CYS A 65 11.83 1.23 -3.61
C CYS A 65 10.54 0.85 -2.88
N VAL A 66 10.36 -0.44 -2.50
CA VAL A 66 9.24 -0.87 -1.64
C VAL A 66 9.28 -0.13 -0.30
N MET A 67 10.42 -0.12 0.39
CA MET A 67 10.54 0.59 1.67
C MET A 67 10.22 2.09 1.56
N GLY A 68 10.72 2.75 0.53
CA GLY A 68 10.45 4.17 0.28
C GLY A 68 8.96 4.43 0.00
N LEU A 69 8.33 3.59 -0.81
CA LEU A 69 6.91 3.72 -1.14
C LEU A 69 6.02 3.50 0.09
N GLU A 70 6.35 2.51 0.94
CA GLU A 70 5.63 2.27 2.18
C GLU A 70 5.77 3.42 3.18
N ALA A 71 6.95 4.03 3.28
CA ALA A 71 7.14 5.21 4.12
C ALA A 71 6.25 6.38 3.68
N VAL A 72 6.10 6.60 2.37
CA VAL A 72 5.18 7.60 1.81
C VAL A 72 3.74 7.26 2.17
N PHE A 73 3.29 6.01 2.02
CA PHE A 73 1.92 5.62 2.37
C PHE A 73 1.60 5.78 3.84
N ILE A 74 2.51 5.37 4.72
CA ILE A 74 2.35 5.56 6.17
C ILE A 74 2.21 7.05 6.48
N THR A 75 3.02 7.90 5.86
CA THR A 75 2.95 9.36 6.05
C THR A 75 1.61 9.93 5.58
N LEU A 76 1.18 9.62 4.35
CA LEU A 76 -0.08 10.11 3.78
C LEU A 76 -1.29 9.62 4.57
N GLN A 77 -1.32 8.35 4.98
CA GLN A 77 -2.40 7.80 5.80
C GLN A 77 -2.41 8.44 7.20
N SER A 78 -1.24 8.69 7.79
CA SER A 78 -1.17 9.38 9.09
C SER A 78 -1.73 10.80 8.99
N ILE A 79 -1.39 11.55 7.93
CA ILE A 79 -1.97 12.87 7.66
C ILE A 79 -3.49 12.77 7.49
N PHE A 80 -3.97 11.83 6.68
CA PHE A 80 -5.41 11.62 6.46
C PHE A 80 -6.15 11.32 7.76
N ILE A 81 -5.62 10.44 8.61
CA ILE A 81 -6.20 10.10 9.92
C ILE A 81 -6.24 11.32 10.83
N ILE A 82 -5.14 12.08 10.92
CA ILE A 82 -5.05 13.29 11.75
C ILE A 82 -6.08 14.34 11.30
N VAL A 83 -6.17 14.60 10.00
CA VAL A 83 -7.11 15.59 9.43
C VAL A 83 -8.56 15.16 9.63
N SER A 84 -8.85 13.87 9.43
CA SER A 84 -10.19 13.30 9.61
C SER A 84 -10.65 13.34 11.07
N LEU A 85 -9.79 12.95 12.02
CA LEU A 85 -10.07 13.01 13.46
C LEU A 85 -10.13 14.44 13.99
N GLY A 86 -9.39 15.37 13.37
CA GLY A 86 -9.42 16.79 13.70
C GLY A 86 -10.70 17.53 13.28
N GLN A 87 -11.65 16.85 12.63
CA GLN A 87 -12.89 17.45 12.07
C GLN A 87 -12.62 18.62 11.11
N ILE A 88 -11.42 18.69 10.52
CA ILE A 88 -11.08 19.64 9.45
C ILE A 88 -11.54 19.07 8.07
N ALA A 89 -12.00 17.83 8.05
CA ALA A 89 -12.60 17.20 6.88
C ALA A 89 -13.98 17.82 6.59
N ASP A 90 -14.05 18.52 5.45
CA ASP A 90 -15.27 19.06 4.87
C ASP A 90 -16.35 17.97 4.74
N ALA A 91 -17.61 18.33 4.97
CA ALA A 91 -18.75 17.40 5.01
C ALA A 91 -19.02 16.64 3.68
N GLY A 92 -18.26 16.95 2.62
CA GLY A 92 -18.28 16.26 1.33
C GLY A 92 -17.34 15.05 1.21
N LEU A 93 -16.44 14.82 2.17
CA LEU A 93 -15.69 13.56 2.25
C LEU A 93 -16.63 12.47 2.77
N HIS A 94 -16.95 11.49 1.93
CA HIS A 94 -17.69 10.29 2.30
C HIS A 94 -17.26 9.79 3.68
N ASP A 95 -18.22 9.81 4.62
CA ASP A 95 -18.08 9.60 6.06
C ASP A 95 -16.82 8.81 6.46
N PRO A 96 -15.73 9.47 6.92
CA PRO A 96 -14.45 8.81 7.19
C PRO A 96 -14.55 7.72 8.28
N LEU A 97 -15.60 7.77 9.10
CA LEU A 97 -15.96 6.76 10.07
C LEU A 97 -16.61 5.51 9.47
N SER A 98 -17.12 5.55 8.23
CA SER A 98 -17.71 4.37 7.57
C SER A 98 -16.65 3.40 7.03
N ASN A 99 -15.49 3.93 6.60
CA ASN A 99 -14.40 3.19 5.98
C ASN A 99 -13.14 3.07 6.87
N TRP A 100 -13.26 3.36 8.16
CA TRP A 100 -12.15 3.32 9.12
C TRP A 100 -11.40 1.97 9.15
N TRP A 101 -12.13 0.87 8.97
CA TRP A 101 -11.57 -0.49 8.96
C TRP A 101 -10.66 -0.71 7.75
N ALA A 102 -11.01 -0.15 6.58
CA ALA A 102 -10.20 -0.22 5.37
C ALA A 102 -8.92 0.61 5.53
N THR A 103 -9.04 1.82 6.08
CA THR A 103 -7.88 2.68 6.41
C THR A 103 -6.93 1.99 7.39
N LEU A 104 -7.46 1.35 8.44
CA LEU A 104 -6.66 0.65 9.44
C LEU A 104 -5.96 -0.59 8.87
N LEU A 105 -6.65 -1.35 8.00
CA LEU A 105 -6.04 -2.46 7.27
C LEU A 105 -4.91 -1.98 6.36
N MET A 106 -5.12 -0.92 5.58
CA MET A 106 -4.06 -0.35 4.73
C MET A 106 -2.85 0.10 5.54
N TYR A 107 -3.07 0.67 6.72
CA TYR A 107 -2.00 1.10 7.62
C TYR A 107 -1.21 -0.10 8.16
N ALA A 108 -1.92 -1.11 8.66
CA ALA A 108 -1.31 -2.35 9.13
C ALA A 108 -0.50 -3.05 8.04
N PHE A 109 -1.04 -3.16 6.82
CA PHE A 109 -0.32 -3.72 5.67
C PHE A 109 0.94 -2.93 5.33
N SER A 110 0.89 -1.59 5.39
CA SER A 110 2.03 -0.75 5.08
C SER A 110 3.15 -0.90 6.12
N VAL A 111 2.79 -0.95 7.41
CA VAL A 111 3.73 -1.19 8.51
C VAL A 111 4.35 -2.58 8.44
N LEU A 112 3.55 -3.62 8.18
CA LEU A 112 4.05 -4.99 8.02
C LEU A 112 5.00 -5.10 6.83
N THR A 113 4.62 -4.55 5.68
CA THR A 113 5.44 -4.55 4.45
C THR A 113 6.77 -3.86 4.70
N LEU A 114 6.77 -2.69 5.35
CA LEU A 114 7.98 -1.98 5.71
C LEU A 114 8.86 -2.80 6.68
N THR A 115 8.26 -3.40 7.70
CA THR A 115 8.97 -4.20 8.71
C THR A 115 9.65 -5.41 8.08
N PHE A 116 8.93 -6.18 7.25
CA PHE A 116 9.51 -7.34 6.56
C PHE A 116 10.57 -6.92 5.54
N SER A 117 10.34 -5.83 4.80
CA SER A 117 11.34 -5.29 3.85
C SER A 117 12.64 -4.90 4.53
N ILE A 118 12.58 -4.23 5.69
CA ILE A 118 13.76 -3.86 6.47
C ILE A 118 14.49 -5.12 6.98
N ARG A 119 13.75 -6.12 7.48
CA ARG A 119 14.35 -7.38 7.93
C ARG A 119 15.10 -8.09 6.81
N ILE A 120 14.46 -8.29 5.66
CA ILE A 120 15.07 -8.93 4.50
C ILE A 120 16.29 -8.14 4.02
N TYR A 121 16.22 -6.81 4.02
CA TYR A 121 17.34 -5.96 3.61
C TYR A 121 18.57 -6.13 4.53
N ARG A 122 18.37 -6.36 5.83
CA ARG A 122 19.45 -6.63 6.79
C ARG A 122 20.00 -8.05 6.72
N GLU A 123 19.18 -9.00 6.30
CA GLU A 123 19.54 -10.43 6.18
C GLU A 123 20.22 -10.76 4.84
N SER A 124 20.04 -9.91 3.82
CA SER A 124 20.60 -10.07 2.47
C SER A 124 21.99 -9.46 2.35
#